data_AF-A0A645IZH5-F1
#
_entry.id   AF-A0A645IZH5-F1
#
_cell.length_a   1.000
_cell.length_b   1.000
_cell.length_c   1.000
_cell.angle_alpha   90.00
_cell.angle_beta   90.00
_cell.angle_gamma   90.00
#
_symmetry.space_group_name_H-M   'P 1'
#
loop_
_entity.id
_entity.type
_entity.pdbx_description
1 polymer ?
#
loop_
_entity_poly.entity_id
_entity_poly.type
_entity_poly.pdbx_seq_one_letter_code
_entity_poly.pdbx_strand_id
1 'polypeptide(L)'
;MLEEVASLIDREIYLNYTFFPFNYVAYDLMTGSGRFSSQYTDEERLKFNTYLQGQINKIDIPNRDDDFLRMKLIEMYGNTVKNNLDVKQVIGQ
;
A
#
# COMPACT_ATOMS: atom_id res chain seq x y z
N MET A 1 29.34 0.22 2.06
CA MET A 1 29.32 -0.10 0.61
C MET A 1 28.08 -0.86 0.15
N LEU A 2 27.85 -2.14 0.48
CA LEU A 2 26.67 -2.87 -0.05
C LEU A 2 25.34 -2.28 0.45
N GLU A 3 25.26 -1.96 1.75
CA GLU A 3 24.07 -1.37 2.37
C GLU A 3 23.75 0.02 1.81
N GLU A 4 24.78 0.83 1.53
CA GLU A 4 24.62 2.17 0.92
C GLU A 4 24.09 2.06 -0.51
N VAL A 5 24.63 1.12 -1.31
CA VAL A 5 24.15 0.85 -2.66
C VAL A 5 22.70 0.35 -2.65
N ALA A 6 22.36 -0.59 -1.75
CA ALA A 6 20.99 -1.07 -1.60
C ALA A 6 20.03 0.07 -1.20
N SER A 7 20.44 0.92 -0.25
CA SER A 7 19.65 2.08 0.19
C SER A 7 19.41 3.08 -0.93
N LEU A 8 20.41 3.31 -1.80
CA LEU A 8 20.25 4.17 -2.98
C LEU A 8 19.27 3.56 -3.98
N ILE A 9 19.35 2.25 -4.22
CA ILE A 9 18.41 1.55 -5.10
C ILE A 9 16.98 1.64 -4.56
N ASP A 10 16.78 1.36 -3.26
CA ASP A 10 15.47 1.44 -2.62
C ASP A 10 14.91 2.86 -2.69
N ARG A 11 15.72 3.89 -2.43
CA ARG A 11 15.34 5.29 -2.58
C ARG A 11 14.81 5.58 -3.99
N GLU A 12 15.54 5.17 -5.02
CA GLU A 12 15.11 5.40 -6.41
C GLU A 12 13.84 4.61 -6.77
N ILE A 13 13.70 3.38 -6.27
CA ILE A 13 12.46 2.60 -6.45
C ILE A 13 11.27 3.32 -5.82
N TYR A 14 11.41 3.81 -4.59
CA TYR A 14 10.32 4.48 -3.89
C TYR A 14 9.94 5.80 -4.56
N LEU A 15 10.90 6.59 -5.02
CA LEU A 15 10.64 7.88 -5.69
C LEU A 15 9.95 7.73 -7.04
N ASN A 16 10.29 6.69 -7.79
CA ASN A 16 9.83 6.48 -9.17
C ASN A 16 8.69 5.46 -9.29
N TYR A 17 8.09 5.04 -8.18
CA TYR A 17 6.94 4.14 -8.20
C TYR A 17 5.71 4.84 -8.80
N THR A 18 5.05 4.20 -9.76
CA THR A 18 3.80 4.70 -10.35
C THR A 18 2.61 4.29 -9.49
N PHE A 19 1.86 5.28 -9.00
CA PHE A 19 0.68 5.03 -8.18
C PHE A 19 -0.60 4.91 -9.01
N PHE A 20 -1.45 3.98 -8.58
CA PHE A 20 -2.82 3.82 -9.03
C PHE A 20 -3.79 4.09 -7.87
N PRO A 21 -5.09 4.33 -8.14
CA PRO A 21 -6.11 4.59 -7.11
C PRO A 21 -6.08 3.57 -5.95
N PHE A 22 -5.82 2.29 -6.24
CA PHE A 22 -5.72 1.24 -5.22
C PHE A 22 -4.61 1.47 -4.19
N ASN A 23 -3.47 2.06 -4.57
CA ASN A 23 -2.39 2.37 -3.64
C ASN A 23 -2.85 3.42 -2.61
N TYR A 24 -3.59 4.43 -3.07
CA TYR A 24 -4.12 5.49 -2.21
C TYR A 24 -5.25 5.01 -1.31
N VAL A 25 -6.17 4.20 -1.85
CA VAL A 25 -7.19 3.51 -1.03
C VAL A 25 -6.51 2.68 0.05
N ALA A 26 -5.49 1.89 -0.31
CA ALA A 26 -4.76 1.07 0.64
C ALA A 26 -4.07 1.91 1.72
N TYR A 27 -3.42 3.02 1.37
CA TYR A 27 -2.79 3.91 2.34
C TYR A 27 -3.81 4.48 3.34
N ASP A 28 -4.93 5.00 2.84
CA ASP A 28 -5.99 5.58 3.68
C ASP A 28 -6.60 4.52 4.61
N LEU A 29 -6.86 3.31 4.11
CA LEU A 29 -7.34 2.18 4.93
C LEU A 29 -6.31 1.74 5.98
N MET A 30 -5.04 1.62 5.60
CA MET A 30 -3.92 1.22 6.46
C MET A 30 -3.72 2.19 7.63
N THR A 31 -3.91 3.49 7.38
CA THR A 31 -3.65 4.56 8.35
C THR A 31 -4.90 5.05 9.08
N GLY A 32 -6.09 4.58 8.69
CA GLY A 32 -7.37 5.13 9.15
C GLY A 32 -7.56 6.60 8.77
N SER A 33 -6.90 7.06 7.70
CA SER A 33 -6.91 8.46 7.26
C SER A 33 -7.74 8.64 5.98
N GLY A 34 -8.03 9.89 5.62
CA GLY A 34 -8.65 10.27 4.34
C GLY A 34 -7.73 11.16 3.49
N ARG A 35 -6.42 11.07 3.71
CA ARG A 35 -5.41 11.98 3.16
C ARG A 35 -5.44 12.00 1.64
N PHE A 36 -5.74 10.87 1.01
CA PHE A 36 -5.77 10.72 -0.44
C PHE A 36 -7.16 10.46 -1.00
N SER A 37 -8.22 10.81 -0.26
CA SER A 37 -9.62 10.63 -0.69
C SER A 37 -9.98 11.32 -2.02
N SER A 38 -9.19 12.29 -2.47
CA SER A 38 -9.34 12.93 -3.79
C SER A 38 -8.64 12.18 -4.94
N GLN A 39 -7.84 11.15 -4.64
CA GLN A 39 -7.07 10.36 -5.62
C GLN A 39 -7.80 9.09 -6.07
N TYR A 40 -8.99 8.83 -5.53
CA TYR A 40 -9.83 7.70 -5.90
C TYR A 40 -11.30 8.03 -5.71
N THR A 41 -12.15 7.27 -6.37
CA THR A 41 -13.61 7.30 -6.24
C THR A 41 -14.10 6.25 -5.26
N ASP A 42 -15.33 6.41 -4.77
CA ASP A 42 -15.98 5.37 -3.95
C ASP A 42 -16.12 4.03 -4.69
N GLU A 43 -16.27 4.07 -6.02
CA GLU A 43 -16.29 2.88 -6.87
C GLU A 43 -14.95 2.15 -6.86
N GLU A 44 -13.83 2.88 -6.95
CA GLU A 44 -12.48 2.30 -6.88
C GLU A 44 -12.19 1.74 -5.48
N ARG A 45 -12.64 2.42 -4.43
CA ARG A 45 -12.57 1.90 -3.06
C ARG A 45 -13.35 0.60 -2.90
N LEU A 46 -14.56 0.52 -3.48
CA LEU A 46 -15.36 -0.70 -3.47
C LEU A 46 -14.67 -1.82 -4.27
N LYS A 47 -14.15 -1.51 -5.47
CA LYS A 47 -13.39 -2.46 -6.30
C LYS A 47 -12.17 -3.03 -5.56
N PHE A 48 -11.43 -2.19 -4.83
CA PHE A 48 -10.30 -2.64 -4.02
C PHE A 48 -10.75 -3.59 -2.90
N ASN A 49 -11.83 -3.26 -2.17
CA ASN A 49 -12.36 -4.12 -1.13
C ASN A 49 -12.85 -5.49 -1.65
N THR A 50 -13.50 -5.50 -2.81
CA THR A 50 -13.91 -6.73 -3.50
C THR A 50 -12.69 -7.55 -3.93
N TYR A 51 -11.67 -6.89 -4.46
CA TYR A 51 -10.40 -7.53 -4.82
C TYR A 51 -9.74 -8.20 -3.60
N LEU A 52 -9.64 -7.49 -2.46
CA LEU A 52 -9.08 -8.03 -1.22
C LEU A 52 -9.83 -9.28 -0.78
N GLN A 53 -11.16 -9.24 -0.77
CA GLN A 53 -11.96 -10.41 -0.42
C GLN A 53 -11.70 -11.58 -1.38
N GLY A 54 -11.60 -11.30 -2.68
CA GLY A 54 -11.25 -12.30 -3.68
C GLY A 54 -9.87 -12.94 -3.46
N GLN A 55 -8.88 -12.20 -2.92
CA GLN A 55 -7.58 -12.79 -2.57
C GLN A 55 -7.66 -13.62 -1.29
N ILE A 56 -8.35 -13.12 -0.25
CA ILE A 56 -8.52 -13.85 1.02
C ILE A 56 -9.25 -15.18 0.78
N ASN A 57 -10.28 -15.18 -0.07
CA ASN A 57 -11.04 -16.38 -0.40
C ASN A 57 -10.20 -17.50 -1.05
N LYS A 58 -9.04 -17.19 -1.64
CA LYS A 58 -8.12 -18.18 -2.22
C LYS A 58 -7.25 -18.88 -1.17
N ILE A 59 -7.20 -18.35 0.05
CA ILE A 59 -6.35 -18.87 1.12
C ILE A 59 -7.12 -19.96 1.86
N ASP A 60 -6.64 -21.20 1.73
CA ASP A 60 -7.20 -22.38 2.39
C ASP A 60 -6.22 -22.91 3.45
N ILE A 61 -6.41 -22.46 4.69
CA ILE A 61 -5.63 -22.87 5.86
C ILE A 61 -6.57 -23.03 7.07
N PRO A 62 -6.27 -23.95 8.00
CA PRO A 62 -7.04 -24.05 9.24
C PRO A 62 -6.89 -22.78 10.09
N ASN A 63 -7.94 -22.42 10.85
CA ASN A 63 -7.97 -21.26 11.75
C ASN A 63 -7.56 -19.93 11.08
N ARG A 64 -8.03 -19.71 9.84
CA ARG A 64 -7.76 -18.50 9.06
C ARG A 64 -8.27 -17.25 9.79
N ASP A 65 -7.40 -16.25 9.93
CA ASP A 65 -7.73 -14.91 10.45
C ASP A 65 -7.88 -13.93 9.28
N ASP A 66 -9.13 -13.73 8.84
CA ASP A 66 -9.44 -12.89 7.68
C ASP A 66 -9.07 -11.42 7.90
N ASP A 67 -9.17 -10.91 9.14
CA ASP A 67 -8.85 -9.52 9.46
C ASP A 67 -7.34 -9.28 9.37
N PHE A 68 -6.55 -10.20 9.94
CA PHE A 68 -5.10 -10.16 9.80
C PHE A 68 -4.66 -10.23 8.34
N LEU A 69 -5.22 -11.18 7.57
CA LEU A 69 -4.90 -11.33 6.15
C LEU A 69 -5.28 -10.09 5.34
N ARG A 70 -6.45 -9.49 5.62
CA ARG A 70 -6.89 -8.26 4.99
C ARG A 70 -5.92 -7.12 5.27
N MET A 71 -5.48 -6.96 6.52
CA MET A 71 -4.50 -5.94 6.88
C MET A 71 -3.17 -6.14 6.13
N LYS A 72 -2.67 -7.38 6.04
CA LYS A 72 -1.42 -7.67 5.32
C LYS A 72 -1.50 -7.35 3.83
N LEU A 73 -2.64 -7.67 3.19
CA LEU A 73 -2.86 -7.30 1.79
C LEU A 73 -2.98 -5.78 1.61
N ILE A 74 -3.62 -5.07 2.54
CA ILE A 74 -3.69 -3.61 2.53
C ILE A 74 -2.28 -3.01 2.65
N GLU A 75 -1.48 -3.46 3.62
CA GLU A 75 -0.09 -3.02 3.84
C GLU A 75 0.77 -3.21 2.58
N MET A 76 0.59 -4.32 1.85
CA MET A 76 1.33 -4.59 0.61
C MET A 76 1.17 -3.47 -0.45
N TYR A 77 -0.02 -2.86 -0.55
CA TYR A 77 -0.30 -1.78 -1.49
C TYR A 77 -0.12 -0.37 -0.88
N GLY A 78 -0.42 -0.20 0.41
CA GLY A 78 -0.34 1.08 1.11
C GLY A 78 1.09 1.49 1.44
N ASN A 79 1.98 0.51 1.68
CA ASN A 79 3.38 0.80 1.98
C ASN A 79 4.13 1.42 0.79
N THR A 80 3.71 1.21 -0.45
CA THR A 80 4.36 1.87 -1.60
C THR A 80 4.19 3.38 -1.54
N VAL A 81 3.00 3.87 -1.14
CA VAL A 81 2.73 5.29 -0.92
C VAL A 81 3.48 5.79 0.31
N LYS A 82 3.42 5.04 1.41
CA LYS A 82 4.14 5.39 2.66
C LYS A 82 5.64 5.58 2.40
N ASN A 83 6.29 4.63 1.73
CA ASN A 83 7.72 4.69 1.44
C ASN A 83 8.09 5.86 0.55
N ASN A 84 7.27 6.19 -0.46
CA ASN A 84 7.49 7.39 -1.29
C ASN A 84 7.40 8.68 -0.48
N LEU A 85 6.40 8.79 0.40
CA LEU A 85 6.24 9.95 1.29
C LEU A 85 7.40 10.07 2.28
N ASP A 86 7.81 8.96 2.90
CA ASP A 86 8.90 8.92 3.87
C ASP A 86 10.22 9.38 3.20
N VAL A 87 10.51 8.91 1.99
CA VAL A 87 11.70 9.37 1.23
C VAL A 87 11.60 10.83 0.84
N LYS A 88 10.45 11.30 0.33
CA LYS A 88 10.25 12.70 -0.03
C LYS A 88 10.46 13.64 1.16
N GLN A 89 9.96 13.25 2.33
CA GLN A 89 10.15 13.98 3.58
C GLN A 89 11.64 14.08 3.96
N VAL A 90 12.41 13.00 3.81
CA VAL A 90 13.86 12.99 4.10
C VAL A 90 14.64 13.93 3.18
N ILE A 91 14.22 14.08 1.93
CA ILE A 91 14.93 14.89 0.93
C ILE A 91 14.36 16.31 0.76
N GLY A 92 13.37 16.68 1.58
CA GLY A 92 12.74 18.00 1.57
C GLY A 92 11.90 18.32 0.33
N GLN A 93 11.29 17.28 -0.27
CA GLN A 93 10.40 17.38 -1.43
C GLN A 93 8.93 17.19 -1.07
#